data_AF-C6THM6-F1
#
_entry.id   AF-C6THM6-F1
#
_cell.length_a   1.000
_cell.length_b   1.000
_cell.length_c   1.000
_cell.angle_alpha   90.00
_cell.angle_beta   90.00
_cell.angle_gamma   90.00
#
_symmetry.space_group_name_H-M   'P 1'
#
loop_
_entity.id
_entity.type
_entity.pdbx_description
1 polymer ?
#
loop_
_entity_poly.entity_id
_entity_poly.type
_entity_poly.pdbx_seq_one_letter_code
_entity_poly.pdbx_strand_id
1 'polypeptide(L)'
;MGSVSLKVGDGTARFHRATLCSSAVNILMIFSVITTNLFALYAFTASPKHPHHSLLHHNAHKNISLISEQVSLILREIDLSQKKLAQMERELLGYESIDLSRPNIASELKLFLQRHQLPLGKDSRTGITEMVPSVGHTCEKNSDLLSQFMNYKVFGACPDDWSVAQKLILKGCEPLPRRRCFAKTVSKVGLYPFQISLEACWYKTVNWSGLNCRI
;
A
#
# COMPACT_ATOMS: atom_id res chain seq x y z
N MET A 1 64.73 -45.33 -22.79
CA MET A 1 63.29 -45.30 -23.13
C MET A 1 62.75 -43.99 -22.57
N GLY A 2 62.32 -42.96 -23.28
CA GLY A 2 62.13 -42.64 -24.68
C GLY A 2 61.38 -41.31 -24.65
N SER A 3 62.01 -40.21 -25.06
CA SER A 3 61.36 -38.91 -25.11
C SER A 3 60.34 -38.91 -26.25
N VAL A 4 59.08 -38.60 -25.95
CA VAL A 4 58.05 -38.40 -26.97
C VAL A 4 57.74 -36.91 -27.04
N SER A 5 58.19 -36.33 -28.15
CA SER A 5 57.89 -34.98 -28.59
C SER A 5 56.43 -34.87 -28.97
N LEU A 6 55.67 -33.98 -28.33
CA LEU A 6 54.35 -33.57 -28.81
C LEU A 6 54.49 -32.26 -29.58
N LYS A 7 54.46 -32.44 -30.89
CA LYS A 7 54.44 -31.47 -31.97
C LYS A 7 53.26 -30.50 -31.78
N VAL A 8 53.54 -29.25 -31.43
CA VAL A 8 52.57 -28.15 -31.53
C VAL A 8 52.29 -27.94 -33.02
N GLY A 9 51.10 -28.31 -33.45
CA GLY A 9 50.63 -28.09 -34.81
C GLY A 9 50.33 -26.61 -35.01
N ASP A 10 51.05 -26.02 -35.96
CA ASP A 10 50.71 -24.77 -36.64
C ASP A 10 49.30 -24.87 -37.25
N GLY A 11 48.32 -24.38 -36.50
CA GLY A 11 46.99 -24.04 -36.99
C GLY A 11 46.81 -22.54 -36.91
N THR A 12 47.35 -21.82 -37.90
CA THR A 12 47.11 -20.38 -38.07
C THR A 12 45.65 -20.14 -38.43
N ALA A 13 44.77 -20.06 -37.42
CA ALA A 13 43.44 -19.51 -37.56
C ALA A 13 43.56 -18.01 -37.82
N ARG A 14 43.64 -17.65 -39.11
CA ARG A 14 43.61 -16.29 -39.61
C ARG A 14 42.22 -15.70 -39.30
N PHE A 15 42.06 -15.06 -38.14
CA PHE A 15 40.85 -14.28 -37.83
C PHE A 15 40.78 -13.07 -38.76
N HIS A 16 39.93 -13.17 -39.78
CA HIS A 16 39.60 -12.07 -40.66
C HIS A 16 38.86 -11.00 -39.85
N ARG A 17 39.35 -9.75 -39.92
CA ARG A 17 38.83 -8.59 -39.20
C ARG A 17 37.44 -8.21 -39.73
N ALA A 18 36.38 -8.81 -39.20
CA ALA A 18 34.99 -8.50 -39.54
C ALA A 18 34.38 -7.37 -38.68
N THR A 19 35.18 -6.46 -38.13
CA THR A 19 34.71 -5.47 -37.14
C THR A 19 34.41 -4.08 -37.70
N LEU A 20 34.62 -3.81 -39.00
CA LEU A 20 34.31 -2.51 -39.60
C LEU A 20 32.91 -2.43 -40.24
N CYS A 21 32.33 -3.56 -40.65
CA CYS A 21 31.01 -3.56 -41.29
C CYS A 21 29.87 -3.72 -40.26
N SER A 22 30.11 -4.44 -39.15
CA SER A 22 29.13 -4.64 -38.08
C SER A 22 28.84 -3.35 -37.29
N SER A 23 29.85 -2.49 -37.10
CA SER A 23 29.68 -1.19 -36.43
C SER A 23 28.86 -0.20 -37.27
N ALA A 24 29.08 -0.16 -38.59
CA ALA A 24 28.32 0.72 -39.49
C ALA A 24 26.83 0.37 -39.54
N VAL A 25 26.49 -0.92 -39.56
CA VAL A 25 25.09 -1.38 -39.53
C VAL A 25 24.42 -1.04 -38.19
N ASN A 26 25.13 -1.19 -37.07
CA ASN A 26 24.60 -0.78 -35.77
C ASN A 26 24.38 0.73 -35.66
N ILE A 27 25.28 1.55 -36.23
CA ILE A 27 25.12 3.01 -36.27
C ILE A 27 23.90 3.41 -37.12
N LEU A 28 23.70 2.77 -38.28
CA LEU A 28 22.53 2.99 -39.13
C LEU A 28 21.22 2.61 -38.42
N MET A 29 21.23 1.50 -37.68
CA MET A 29 20.06 1.08 -36.91
C MET A 29 19.72 2.08 -35.81
N ILE A 30 20.70 2.55 -35.04
CA ILE A 30 20.50 3.59 -34.01
C ILE A 30 20.00 4.89 -34.65
N PHE A 31 20.56 5.31 -35.78
CA PHE A 31 20.13 6.52 -36.48
C PHE A 31 18.68 6.42 -36.98
N SER A 32 18.26 5.24 -37.44
CA SER A 32 16.86 5.02 -37.86
C SER A 32 15.88 5.12 -36.68
N VAL A 33 16.24 4.59 -35.51
CA VAL A 33 15.42 4.66 -34.29
C VAL A 33 15.34 6.09 -33.75
N ILE A 34 16.45 6.83 -33.79
CA ILE A 34 16.48 8.23 -33.34
C ILE A 34 15.65 9.11 -34.29
N THR A 35 15.82 8.97 -35.60
CA THR A 35 15.10 9.80 -36.57
C THR A 35 13.60 9.52 -36.57
N THR A 36 13.17 8.26 -36.44
CA THR A 36 11.75 7.91 -36.32
C THR A 36 11.13 8.42 -35.01
N ASN A 37 11.82 8.30 -33.87
CA ASN A 37 11.34 8.87 -32.60
C ASN A 37 11.31 10.40 -32.62
N LEU A 38 12.30 11.06 -33.22
CA LEU A 38 12.34 12.51 -33.36
C LEU A 38 11.23 13.02 -34.29
N PHE A 39 10.96 12.29 -35.38
CA PHE A 39 9.85 12.59 -36.28
C PHE A 39 8.49 12.40 -35.61
N ALA A 40 8.32 11.32 -34.83
CA ALA A 40 7.11 11.11 -34.04
C ALA A 40 6.92 12.26 -33.02
N LEU A 41 7.98 12.62 -32.30
CA LEU A 41 7.94 13.73 -31.35
C LEU A 41 7.63 15.06 -32.04
N TYR A 42 8.20 15.33 -33.22
CA TYR A 42 7.86 16.50 -34.02
C TYR A 42 6.40 16.46 -34.47
N ALA A 43 5.88 15.34 -34.95
CA ALA A 43 4.48 15.21 -35.36
C ALA A 43 3.51 15.44 -34.19
N PHE A 44 3.85 15.03 -32.98
CA PHE A 44 3.02 15.25 -31.78
C PHE A 44 3.17 16.64 -31.17
N THR A 45 4.29 17.33 -31.38
CA THR A 45 4.58 18.64 -30.77
C THR A 45 4.46 19.82 -31.73
N ALA A 46 4.45 19.58 -33.03
CA ALA A 46 4.24 20.59 -34.06
C ALA A 46 2.77 21.02 -34.09
N SER A 47 2.42 21.94 -33.20
CA SER A 47 1.22 22.76 -33.32
C SER A 47 1.37 23.68 -34.54
N PRO A 48 0.52 23.58 -35.59
CA PRO A 48 0.67 24.40 -36.77
C PRO A 48 0.29 25.86 -36.47
N LYS A 49 1.25 26.77 -36.57
CA LYS A 49 1.02 28.23 -36.53
C LYS A 49 0.71 28.74 -37.95
N HIS A 50 -0.57 28.77 -38.32
CA HIS A 50 -1.27 29.62 -39.34
C HIS A 50 -0.71 29.71 -40.79
N PRO A 51 -1.42 30.30 -41.78
CA PRO A 51 -2.85 30.30 -42.13
C PRO A 51 -3.13 29.85 -43.61
N HIS A 52 -4.41 29.67 -43.96
CA HIS A 52 -4.97 29.53 -45.33
C HIS A 52 -4.63 28.27 -46.17
N HIS A 53 -5.45 27.22 -46.02
CA HIS A 53 -5.99 26.45 -47.15
C HIS A 53 -7.39 25.93 -46.79
N SER A 54 -8.37 26.81 -46.98
CA SER A 54 -9.80 26.59 -46.78
C SER A 54 -10.41 25.85 -47.98
N LEU A 55 -10.35 24.52 -48.01
CA LEU A 55 -11.39 23.73 -48.71
C LEU A 55 -11.42 22.23 -48.39
N LEU A 56 -10.34 21.63 -47.86
CA LEU A 56 -10.33 20.22 -47.43
C LEU A 56 -10.47 20.04 -45.91
N HIS A 57 -10.36 21.12 -45.12
CA HIS A 57 -10.33 21.04 -43.66
C HIS A 57 -11.71 20.99 -42.98
N HIS A 58 -12.80 21.37 -43.66
CA HIS A 58 -14.13 21.44 -43.02
C HIS A 58 -14.73 20.07 -42.71
N ASN A 59 -14.46 19.05 -43.53
CA ASN A 59 -14.95 17.69 -43.30
C ASN A 59 -14.07 16.96 -42.26
N ALA A 60 -12.75 17.15 -42.30
CA ALA A 60 -11.85 16.60 -41.29
C ALA A 60 -12.10 17.22 -39.90
N HIS A 61 -12.29 18.54 -39.78
CA HIS A 61 -12.57 19.18 -38.49
C HIS A 61 -13.93 18.77 -37.90
N LYS A 62 -14.97 18.60 -38.71
CA LYS A 62 -16.28 18.13 -38.24
C LYS A 62 -16.21 16.68 -37.74
N ASN A 63 -15.46 15.84 -38.44
CA ASN A 63 -15.25 14.45 -38.02
C ASN A 63 -14.39 14.38 -36.76
N ILE A 64 -13.34 15.20 -36.67
CA ILE A 64 -12.48 15.29 -35.47
C ILE A 64 -13.25 15.90 -34.29
N SER A 65 -14.13 16.89 -34.51
CA SER A 65 -14.96 17.46 -33.43
C SER A 65 -16.02 16.46 -32.94
N LEU A 66 -16.64 15.70 -33.85
CA LEU A 66 -17.59 14.63 -33.49
C LEU A 66 -16.90 13.47 -32.76
N ILE A 67 -15.72 13.05 -33.22
CA ILE A 67 -14.92 12.01 -32.56
C ILE A 67 -14.47 12.50 -31.18
N SER A 68 -14.04 13.76 -31.05
CA SER A 68 -13.66 14.37 -29.77
C SER A 68 -14.85 14.43 -28.79
N GLU A 69 -16.04 14.80 -29.28
CA GLU A 69 -17.26 14.84 -28.47
C GLU A 69 -17.66 13.44 -27.99
N GLN A 70 -17.66 12.44 -28.88
CA GLN A 70 -17.92 11.05 -28.51
C GLN A 70 -16.91 10.50 -27.51
N VAL A 71 -15.61 10.79 -27.69
CA VAL A 71 -14.56 10.38 -26.75
C VAL A 71 -14.75 11.03 -25.38
N SER A 72 -15.18 12.31 -25.33
CA SER A 72 -15.47 12.99 -24.06
C SER A 72 -16.65 12.37 -23.30
N LEU A 73 -17.69 11.94 -24.02
CA LEU A 73 -18.84 11.23 -23.45
C LEU A 73 -18.43 9.84 -22.92
N ILE A 74 -17.62 9.11 -23.69
CA ILE A 74 -17.08 7.81 -23.25
C ILE A 74 -16.24 7.96 -22.00
N LEU A 75 -15.32 8.94 -21.95
CA LEU A 75 -14.49 9.19 -20.77
C LEU A 75 -15.34 9.55 -19.54
N ARG A 76 -16.41 10.32 -19.73
CA ARG A 76 -17.35 10.65 -18.65
C ARG A 76 -18.11 9.42 -18.15
N GLU A 77 -18.59 8.57 -19.05
CA GLU A 77 -19.25 7.31 -18.70
C GLU A 77 -18.31 6.36 -17.97
N ILE A 78 -17.03 6.31 -18.37
CA ILE A 78 -15.98 5.55 -17.69
C ILE A 78 -15.75 6.11 -16.28
N ASP A 79 -15.59 7.43 -16.12
CA ASP A 79 -15.41 8.04 -14.78
C ASP A 79 -16.61 7.80 -13.86
N LEU A 80 -17.83 7.89 -14.41
CA LEU A 80 -19.06 7.55 -13.69
C LEU A 80 -19.10 6.07 -13.28
N SER A 81 -18.74 5.17 -14.19
CA SER A 81 -18.69 3.72 -13.93
C SER A 81 -17.65 3.38 -12.88
N GLN A 82 -16.47 4.01 -12.93
CA GLN A 82 -15.40 3.86 -11.94
C GLN A 82 -15.83 4.36 -10.56
N LYS A 83 -16.48 5.54 -10.49
CA LYS A 83 -17.04 6.06 -9.23
C LYS A 83 -18.09 5.13 -8.65
N LYS A 84 -18.99 4.59 -9.49
CA LYS A 84 -20.04 3.66 -9.06
C LYS A 84 -19.46 2.33 -8.58
N LEU A 85 -18.39 1.84 -9.23
CA LEU A 85 -17.67 0.65 -8.79
C LEU A 85 -17.00 0.88 -7.44
N ALA A 86 -16.31 2.01 -7.25
CA ALA A 86 -15.70 2.37 -5.98
C ALA A 86 -16.73 2.54 -4.85
N GLN A 87 -17.92 3.05 -5.17
CA GLN A 87 -19.03 3.12 -4.21
C GLN A 87 -19.56 1.72 -3.86
N MET A 88 -19.83 0.87 -4.85
CA MET A 88 -20.27 -0.50 -4.60
C MET A 88 -19.23 -1.31 -3.85
N GLU A 89 -17.95 -1.13 -4.14
CA GLU A 89 -16.85 -1.77 -3.41
C GLU A 89 -16.85 -1.32 -1.94
N ARG A 90 -17.07 -0.03 -1.65
CA ARG A 90 -17.20 0.46 -0.27
C ARG A 90 -18.42 -0.12 0.44
N GLU A 91 -19.56 -0.21 -0.23
CA GLU A 91 -20.79 -0.78 0.32
C GLU A 91 -20.66 -2.29 0.55
N LEU A 92 -20.03 -3.01 -0.38
CA LEU A 92 -19.87 -4.47 -0.32
C LEU A 92 -18.78 -4.90 0.68
N LEU A 93 -17.68 -4.15 0.77
CA LEU A 93 -16.61 -4.39 1.73
C LEU A 93 -16.90 -3.76 3.11
N GLY A 94 -17.94 -2.92 3.23
CA GLY A 94 -18.34 -2.29 4.48
C GLY A 94 -17.21 -1.50 5.15
N TYR A 95 -16.31 -0.90 4.37
CA TYR A 95 -15.13 -0.22 4.90
C TYR A 95 -15.45 1.25 5.18
N GLU A 96 -16.36 1.55 6.12
CA GLU A 96 -16.39 2.92 6.70
C GLU A 96 -15.16 3.05 7.60
N SER A 97 -14.22 3.89 7.17
CA SER A 97 -13.04 4.24 7.94
C SER A 97 -13.36 5.37 8.91
N ILE A 98 -12.83 5.28 10.13
CA ILE A 98 -12.91 6.35 11.12
C ILE A 98 -12.33 7.64 10.51
N ASP A 99 -13.14 8.70 10.47
CA ASP A 99 -12.74 10.00 9.97
C ASP A 99 -11.71 10.66 10.89
N LEU A 100 -10.44 10.62 10.46
CA LEU A 100 -9.27 11.16 11.19
C LEU A 100 -9.22 12.68 11.27
N SER A 101 -10.13 13.40 10.60
CA SER A 101 -10.18 14.86 10.61
C SER A 101 -10.92 15.44 11.83
N ARG A 102 -11.62 14.60 12.60
CA ARG A 102 -12.36 15.03 13.80
C ARG A 102 -11.40 15.53 14.90
N PRO A 103 -11.72 16.63 15.59
CA PRO A 103 -10.81 17.26 16.55
C PRO A 103 -10.60 16.45 17.84
N ASN A 104 -11.50 15.53 18.17
CA ASN A 104 -11.50 14.78 19.44
C ASN A 104 -10.77 13.41 19.34
N ILE A 105 -9.88 13.25 18.36
CA ILE A 105 -9.17 11.99 18.12
C ILE A 105 -7.80 12.01 18.80
N ALA A 106 -7.54 11.00 19.63
CA ALA A 106 -6.24 10.80 20.25
C ALA A 106 -5.12 10.65 19.20
N SER A 107 -3.96 11.25 19.46
CA SER A 107 -2.81 11.21 18.54
C SER A 107 -2.34 9.78 18.25
N GLU A 108 -2.35 8.91 19.25
CA GLU A 108 -2.00 7.49 19.12
C GLU A 108 -2.99 6.73 18.22
N LEU A 109 -4.29 7.06 18.29
CA LEU A 109 -5.31 6.46 17.43
C LEU A 109 -5.08 6.85 15.96
N LYS A 110 -4.75 8.12 15.70
CA LYS A 110 -4.41 8.59 14.36
C LYS A 110 -3.20 7.86 13.78
N LEU A 111 -2.18 7.64 14.60
CA LEU A 111 -0.97 6.93 14.16
C LEU A 111 -1.21 5.43 13.99
N PHE A 112 -2.05 4.82 14.81
CA PHE A 112 -2.45 3.42 14.65
C PHE A 112 -3.26 3.22 13.36
N LEU A 113 -4.20 4.12 13.07
CA LEU A 113 -5.07 4.03 11.90
C LEU A 113 -4.39 4.40 10.58
N GLN A 114 -3.17 4.94 10.65
CA GLN A 114 -2.40 5.29 9.47
C GLN A 114 -2.08 4.02 8.65
N ARG A 115 -2.30 4.11 7.33
CA ARG A 115 -1.89 3.05 6.41
C ARG A 115 -0.37 3.04 6.28
N HIS A 116 0.21 1.85 6.33
CA HIS A 116 1.65 1.66 6.25
C HIS A 116 1.98 0.89 4.96
N GLN A 117 2.99 1.32 4.21
CA GLN A 117 3.42 0.58 3.02
C GLN A 117 3.93 -0.81 3.40
N LEU A 118 3.67 -1.81 2.56
CA LEU A 118 4.21 -3.15 2.76
C LEU A 118 5.75 -3.11 2.67
N PRO A 119 6.48 -3.70 3.64
CA PRO A 119 7.94 -3.67 3.64
C PRO A 119 8.55 -4.42 2.46
N LEU A 120 7.81 -5.37 1.88
CA LEU A 120 8.23 -6.18 0.73
C LEU A 120 7.68 -5.65 -0.61
N GLY A 121 7.03 -4.49 -0.61
CA GLY A 121 6.36 -3.94 -1.79
C GLY A 121 5.02 -4.60 -2.10
N LYS A 122 4.59 -4.46 -3.35
CA LYS A 122 3.26 -4.90 -3.82
C LYS A 122 3.16 -6.43 -3.80
N ASP A 123 2.09 -6.96 -3.19
CA ASP A 123 1.78 -8.39 -3.28
C ASP A 123 1.43 -8.79 -4.73
N SER A 124 1.99 -9.87 -5.24
CA SER A 124 1.75 -10.35 -6.61
C SER A 124 0.37 -10.95 -6.80
N ARG A 125 -0.23 -11.50 -5.73
CA ARG A 125 -1.55 -12.13 -5.78
C ARG A 125 -2.70 -11.13 -5.60
N THR A 126 -2.63 -10.31 -4.56
CA THR A 126 -3.72 -9.37 -4.23
C THR A 126 -3.50 -7.96 -4.79
N GLY A 127 -2.27 -7.64 -5.22
CA GLY A 127 -1.93 -6.29 -5.69
C GLY A 127 -1.91 -5.22 -4.59
N ILE A 128 -2.07 -5.60 -3.31
CA ILE A 128 -2.10 -4.68 -2.18
C ILE A 128 -0.69 -4.11 -1.95
N THR A 129 -0.62 -2.79 -1.80
CA THR A 129 0.63 -2.04 -1.53
C THR A 129 0.72 -1.54 -0.08
N GLU A 130 -0.41 -1.41 0.60
CA GLU A 130 -0.51 -0.85 1.95
C GLU A 130 -1.19 -1.82 2.92
N MET A 131 -0.62 -1.94 4.12
CA MET A 131 -1.24 -2.60 5.25
C MET A 131 -2.23 -1.65 5.92
N VAL A 132 -3.39 -2.21 6.22
CA VAL A 132 -4.50 -1.55 6.89
C VAL A 132 -4.50 -1.95 8.37
N PRO A 133 -4.77 -1.02 9.30
CA PRO A 133 -4.92 -1.33 10.71
C PRO A 133 -6.03 -2.35 10.97
N SER A 134 -5.80 -3.26 11.91
CA SER A 134 -6.82 -4.18 12.41
C SER A 134 -7.72 -3.47 13.42
N VAL A 135 -8.80 -2.84 12.94
CA VAL A 135 -9.86 -2.27 13.80
C VAL A 135 -11.20 -2.78 13.29
N GLY A 136 -12.05 -3.25 14.20
CA GLY A 136 -13.40 -3.68 13.84
C GLY A 136 -14.21 -2.52 13.26
N HIS A 137 -14.94 -2.76 12.18
CA HIS A 137 -15.74 -1.72 11.51
C HIS A 137 -16.79 -1.08 12.46
N THR A 138 -17.37 -1.86 13.36
CA THR A 138 -18.32 -1.35 14.37
C THR A 138 -17.70 -0.35 15.36
N CYS A 139 -16.36 -0.28 15.45
CA CYS A 139 -15.66 0.73 16.26
C CYS A 139 -15.92 2.15 15.77
N GLU A 140 -16.22 2.34 14.48
CA GLU A 140 -16.42 3.66 13.88
C GLU A 140 -17.62 4.40 14.51
N LYS A 141 -18.69 3.67 14.82
CA LYS A 141 -19.87 4.18 15.54
C LYS A 141 -19.56 4.62 16.98
N ASN A 142 -18.44 4.17 17.56
CA ASN A 142 -18.03 4.47 18.92
C ASN A 142 -16.65 5.15 18.95
N SER A 143 -16.36 6.02 17.97
CA SER A 143 -15.07 6.68 17.81
C SER A 143 -14.61 7.45 19.06
N ASP A 144 -15.54 8.04 19.82
CA ASP A 144 -15.22 8.80 21.03
C ASP A 144 -14.70 7.90 22.16
N LEU A 145 -15.36 6.74 22.38
CA LEU A 145 -14.90 5.73 23.35
C LEU A 145 -13.57 5.12 22.91
N LEU A 146 -13.38 4.93 21.61
CA LEU A 146 -12.11 4.45 21.06
C LEU A 146 -10.99 5.47 21.25
N SER A 147 -11.27 6.76 21.05
CA SER A 147 -10.34 7.86 21.30
C SER A 147 -9.95 7.91 22.79
N GLN A 148 -10.93 7.77 23.69
CA GLN A 148 -10.68 7.67 25.13
C GLN A 148 -9.81 6.46 25.46
N PHE A 149 -10.09 5.29 24.87
CA PHE A 149 -9.26 4.10 25.03
C PHE A 149 -7.84 4.29 24.47
N MET A 150 -7.63 5.12 23.46
CA MET A 150 -6.30 5.37 22.89
C MET A 150 -5.60 6.58 23.50
N ASN A 151 -6.18 7.21 24.51
CA ASN A 151 -5.56 8.31 25.24
C ASN A 151 -4.63 7.78 26.35
N TYR A 152 -3.43 7.36 25.97
CA TYR A 152 -2.40 6.88 26.91
C TYR A 152 -1.03 7.49 26.61
N LYS A 153 -0.13 7.44 27.60
CA LYS A 153 1.27 7.86 27.42
C LYS A 153 2.09 6.72 26.82
N VAL A 154 2.68 6.95 25.65
CA VAL A 154 3.62 6.00 25.01
C VAL A 154 4.82 5.78 25.91
N PHE A 155 5.27 4.53 26.03
CA PHE A 155 6.36 4.13 26.94
C PHE A 155 6.11 4.54 28.41
N GLY A 156 4.86 4.78 28.80
CA GLY A 156 4.43 4.94 30.18
C GLY A 156 3.78 3.67 30.72
N ALA A 157 3.29 3.73 31.97
CA ALA A 157 2.41 2.71 32.49
C ALA A 157 1.04 2.77 31.77
N CYS A 158 0.48 1.61 31.42
CA CYS A 158 -0.86 1.57 30.84
C CYS A 158 -1.92 2.03 31.87
N PRO A 159 -2.83 2.95 31.48
CA PRO A 159 -3.96 3.32 32.32
C PRO A 159 -4.94 2.15 32.51
N ASP A 160 -5.67 2.19 33.62
CA ASP A 160 -6.57 1.13 34.07
C ASP A 160 -7.99 1.30 33.54
N ASP A 161 -8.14 1.26 32.21
CA ASP A 161 -9.41 1.54 31.52
C ASP A 161 -10.12 0.25 31.09
N TRP A 162 -10.11 -0.77 31.94
CA TRP A 162 -10.78 -2.06 31.65
C TRP A 162 -12.25 -1.87 31.27
N SER A 163 -12.96 -0.99 31.97
CA SER A 163 -14.37 -0.70 31.73
C SER A 163 -14.64 -0.10 30.34
N VAL A 164 -13.73 0.76 29.84
CA VAL A 164 -13.81 1.34 28.49
C VAL A 164 -13.55 0.27 27.43
N ALA A 165 -12.53 -0.56 27.65
CA ALA A 165 -12.21 -1.69 26.78
C ALA A 165 -13.39 -2.67 26.67
N GLN A 166 -13.97 -3.05 27.81
CA GLN A 166 -15.13 -3.93 27.87
C GLN A 166 -16.34 -3.31 27.16
N LYS A 167 -16.58 -2.01 27.34
CA LYS A 167 -17.68 -1.30 26.65
C LYS A 167 -17.50 -1.32 25.14
N LEU A 168 -16.27 -1.15 24.63
CA LEU A 168 -15.97 -1.25 23.21
C LEU A 168 -16.21 -2.67 22.68
N ILE A 169 -15.73 -3.69 23.39
CA ILE A 169 -15.94 -5.11 23.01
C ILE A 169 -17.44 -5.44 22.97
N LEU A 170 -18.21 -5.02 23.98
CA LEU A 170 -19.68 -5.21 24.01
C LEU A 170 -20.40 -4.48 22.87
N LYS A 171 -19.78 -3.43 22.31
CA LYS A 171 -20.28 -2.72 21.13
C LYS A 171 -19.79 -3.34 19.81
N GLY A 172 -19.12 -4.49 19.85
CA GLY A 172 -18.60 -5.19 18.66
C GLY A 172 -17.33 -4.56 18.08
N CYS A 173 -16.61 -3.75 18.86
CA CYS A 173 -15.35 -3.15 18.46
C CYS A 173 -14.20 -4.13 18.75
N GLU A 174 -14.11 -5.19 17.94
CA GLU A 174 -13.05 -6.19 17.99
C GLU A 174 -12.44 -6.38 16.59
N PRO A 175 -11.11 -6.45 16.44
CA PRO A 175 -10.08 -6.35 17.48
C PRO A 175 -9.82 -4.91 17.97
N LEU A 176 -9.42 -4.77 19.23
CA LEU A 176 -9.01 -3.48 19.81
C LEU A 176 -7.57 -3.12 19.40
N PRO A 177 -7.26 -1.83 19.19
CA PRO A 177 -5.90 -1.40 18.88
C PRO A 177 -4.90 -1.78 19.99
N ARG A 178 -3.76 -2.31 19.57
CA ARG A 178 -2.67 -2.63 20.50
C ARG A 178 -2.01 -1.35 21.00
N ARG A 179 -2.00 -1.15 22.32
CA ARG A 179 -1.35 0.00 22.97
C ARG A 179 0.17 -0.19 23.09
N ARG A 180 0.94 0.90 22.97
CA ARG A 180 2.40 0.97 23.14
C ARG A 180 2.81 1.45 24.54
N CYS A 181 2.11 0.98 25.56
CA CYS A 181 2.40 1.25 26.96
C CYS A 181 2.92 -0.01 27.66
N PHE A 182 3.62 0.17 28.78
CA PHE A 182 4.08 -0.94 29.61
C PHE A 182 2.90 -1.48 30.41
N ALA A 183 2.63 -2.78 30.24
CA ALA A 183 1.69 -3.50 31.08
C ALA A 183 2.12 -3.37 32.55
N LYS A 184 1.14 -3.29 33.46
CA LYS A 184 1.43 -3.29 34.90
C LYS A 184 2.25 -4.53 35.23
N THR A 185 3.41 -4.33 35.85
CA THR A 185 4.23 -5.42 36.34
C THR A 185 3.52 -6.03 37.54
N VAL A 186 3.04 -7.26 37.40
CA VAL A 186 2.59 -8.05 38.55
C VAL A 186 3.84 -8.33 39.38
N SER A 187 3.88 -7.85 40.62
CA SER A 187 4.99 -8.15 41.54
C SER A 187 5.12 -9.67 41.62
N LYS A 188 6.25 -10.22 41.16
CA LYS A 188 6.54 -11.65 41.23
C LYS A 188 6.78 -11.99 42.70
N VAL A 189 5.71 -12.21 43.46
CA VAL A 189 5.80 -12.60 44.87
C VAL A 189 6.27 -14.04 44.91
N GLY A 190 7.58 -14.23 44.89
CA GLY A 190 8.24 -15.52 45.08
C GLY A 190 7.98 -16.53 43.95
N LEU A 191 9.04 -16.98 43.28
CA LEU A 191 9.02 -18.31 42.67
C LEU A 191 8.98 -19.33 43.82
N TYR A 192 7.81 -19.52 44.44
CA TYR A 192 7.60 -20.63 45.35
C TYR A 192 7.51 -21.91 44.50
N PRO A 193 8.26 -22.97 44.84
CA PRO A 193 8.08 -24.27 44.20
C PRO A 193 6.63 -24.70 44.41
N PHE A 194 6.02 -25.17 43.33
CA PHE A 194 4.65 -25.68 43.22
C PHE A 194 4.16 -26.35 44.53
N GLN A 195 3.28 -25.68 45.28
CA GLN A 195 2.52 -26.32 46.37
C GLN A 195 1.04 -25.99 46.27
N ILE A 196 0.33 -26.96 45.68
CA ILE A 196 -0.95 -27.54 46.08
C ILE A 196 -1.74 -26.70 47.09
N SER A 197 -2.51 -25.75 46.59
CA SER A 197 -3.88 -25.47 47.04
C SER A 197 -4.52 -24.56 46.00
N LEU A 198 -5.38 -25.14 45.17
CA LEU A 198 -6.06 -24.51 44.04
C LEU A 198 -7.20 -23.59 44.52
N GLU A 199 -6.99 -22.78 45.56
CA GLU A 199 -8.07 -21.94 46.11
C GLU A 199 -7.58 -20.68 46.82
N ALA A 200 -6.31 -20.60 47.21
CA ALA A 200 -5.74 -19.38 47.77
C ALA A 200 -5.22 -18.44 46.66
N CYS A 201 -6.18 -18.02 45.82
CA CYS A 201 -6.26 -16.65 45.36
C CYS A 201 -5.26 -16.33 44.20
N TRP A 202 -5.74 -16.58 42.97
CA TRP A 202 -5.24 -16.07 41.67
C TRP A 202 -5.52 -14.57 41.44
N TYR A 203 -5.84 -13.81 42.48
CA TYR A 203 -6.26 -12.40 42.46
C TYR A 203 -5.17 -11.38 42.07
N LYS A 204 -3.89 -11.78 42.05
CA LYS A 204 -2.79 -10.83 41.78
C LYS A 204 -2.40 -10.74 40.30
N THR A 205 -2.74 -11.73 39.49
CA THR A 205 -2.34 -11.78 38.07
C THR A 205 -3.34 -11.08 37.15
N VAL A 206 -4.60 -11.00 37.58
CA VAL A 206 -5.71 -10.38 36.84
C VAL A 206 -6.21 -9.16 37.60
N ASN A 207 -6.15 -7.99 36.96
CA ASN A 207 -6.65 -6.74 37.53
C ASN A 207 -8.17 -6.69 37.36
N TRP A 208 -8.92 -7.06 38.39
CA TRP A 208 -10.39 -6.96 38.44
C TRP A 208 -10.86 -5.56 38.87
N SER A 209 -10.19 -4.51 38.40
CA SER A 209 -10.55 -3.12 38.70
C SER A 209 -12.01 -2.86 38.30
N GLY A 210 -12.88 -2.70 39.31
CA GLY A 210 -14.31 -2.41 39.14
C GLY A 210 -15.25 -3.62 39.20
N LEU A 211 -14.75 -4.84 39.39
CA LEU A 211 -15.56 -6.02 39.67
C LEU A 211 -15.38 -6.42 41.13
N ASN A 212 -16.28 -5.93 41.99
CA ASN A 212 -16.31 -6.35 43.38
C ASN A 212 -16.84 -7.79 43.46
N CYS A 213 -16.06 -8.70 44.03
CA CYS A 213 -16.59 -10.00 44.44
C CYS A 213 -17.67 -9.77 45.51
N ARG A 214 -18.92 -10.12 45.18
CA ARG A 214 -19.95 -10.31 46.19
C ARG A 214 -19.70 -11.67 46.85
N ILE A 215 -19.40 -11.64 48.14
CA ILE A 215 -19.42 -12.81 49.03
C ILE A 215 -20.86 -13.06 49.43
#